data_AF-A0A3B0V7Y9-F1
#
_entry.id   AF-A0A3B0V7Y9-F1
#
_cell.length_a   1.000
_cell.length_b   1.000
_cell.length_c   1.000
_cell.angle_alpha   90.00
_cell.angle_beta   90.00
_cell.angle_gamma   90.00
#
_symmetry.space_group_name_H-M   'P 1'
#
loop_
_entity.id
_entity.type
_entity.pdbx_description
1 polymer ?
#
loop_
_entity_poly.entity_id
_entity_poly.type
_entity_poly.pdbx_seq_one_letter_code
_entity_poly.pdbx_strand_id
1 'polypeptide(L)'
;MSEEFLKIPNFKIIKEIGRGGMAKVYLGEQLQPRRKVAIKIVSPSNNDPKILEDLKGEGDTVAQFNHPNIVTVFACGVVDKNYYLAMEILPGGDLKQKLGENTLDDTEVLQIMRDMSSALAHSHARKTLHRDIKPENIMFNAEGKAVLLDFGIAKAQGKTSEFTRIGAVVGTPHYMSPERALGKETDERSDLYALGVVMYEMLVGKKLFEGDDTFAISYAHVHEPPPALPATKSTLQPILDKLLAKDADDRYQSAEQLTIILDKWIRRLDRSNAHTTQGFAPVNYARSSSNKIIILSLSAVIAFGIIGFGSWYMLKEKIEVSNSILTQEQKFEMSDKLAAASSFRKNGKYKSAKNLYITVLTQFDCHNQESRRYLGEIDKKTLNEILANCPD
;
A
#
# COMPACT_ATOMS: atom_id res chain seq x y z
N MET A 1 -17.91 -36.89 -10.36
CA MET A 1 -17.55 -36.64 -11.77
C MET A 1 -16.24 -35.87 -11.75
N SER A 2 -15.15 -36.43 -12.27
CA SER A 2 -13.89 -35.70 -12.38
C SER A 2 -14.04 -34.56 -13.40
N GLU A 3 -13.74 -33.33 -13.04
CA GLU A 3 -13.58 -32.24 -14.03
C GLU A 3 -12.55 -32.68 -15.07
N GLU A 4 -12.92 -32.70 -16.34
CA GLU A 4 -11.97 -32.94 -17.43
C GLU A 4 -11.20 -31.63 -17.67
N PHE A 5 -9.94 -31.60 -17.24
CA PHE A 5 -9.07 -30.45 -17.45
C PHE A 5 -8.64 -30.32 -18.92
N LEU A 6 -8.34 -29.09 -19.34
CA LEU A 6 -7.77 -28.77 -20.65
C LEU A 6 -6.49 -29.60 -20.91
N LYS A 7 -6.39 -30.24 -22.08
CA LYS A 7 -5.26 -31.10 -22.44
C LYS A 7 -4.16 -30.27 -23.11
N ILE A 8 -3.19 -29.83 -22.32
CA ILE A 8 -2.05 -29.04 -22.80
C ILE A 8 -0.86 -29.98 -23.11
N PRO A 9 -0.26 -29.94 -24.31
CA PRO A 9 0.91 -30.77 -24.64
C PRO A 9 2.05 -30.58 -23.64
N ASN A 10 2.69 -31.68 -23.21
CA ASN A 10 3.78 -31.69 -22.23
C ASN A 10 3.43 -31.21 -20.80
N PHE A 11 2.15 -30.97 -20.49
CA PHE A 11 1.73 -30.55 -19.16
C PHE A 11 0.55 -31.38 -18.63
N LYS A 12 0.56 -31.65 -17.33
CA LYS A 12 -0.56 -32.24 -16.59
C LYS A 12 -1.08 -31.22 -15.59
N ILE A 13 -2.36 -30.88 -15.68
CA ILE A 13 -3.05 -30.04 -14.70
C ILE A 13 -3.38 -30.89 -13.46
N ILE A 14 -3.11 -30.36 -12.27
CA ILE A 14 -3.29 -31.06 -10.99
C ILE A 14 -4.48 -30.47 -10.22
N LYS A 15 -4.44 -29.17 -9.91
CA LYS A 15 -5.51 -28.49 -9.17
C LYS A 15 -5.51 -26.99 -9.43
N GLU A 16 -6.66 -26.34 -9.34
CA GLU A 16 -6.76 -24.87 -9.32
C GLU A 16 -6.06 -24.32 -8.07
N ILE A 17 -5.26 -23.28 -8.22
CA ILE A 17 -4.57 -22.58 -7.11
C ILE A 17 -4.90 -21.09 -7.07
N GLY A 18 -5.55 -20.55 -8.09
CA GLY A 18 -6.00 -19.17 -8.12
C GLY A 18 -6.96 -18.90 -9.26
N ARG A 19 -7.76 -17.84 -9.12
CA ARG A 19 -8.71 -17.38 -10.13
C ARG A 19 -8.82 -15.86 -10.08
N GLY A 20 -8.84 -15.22 -11.24
CA GLY A 20 -9.04 -13.77 -11.34
C GLY A 20 -9.56 -13.37 -12.71
N GLY A 21 -10.60 -12.54 -12.76
CA GLY A 21 -11.19 -12.03 -14.01
C GLY A 21 -11.48 -13.13 -15.04
N MET A 22 -10.73 -13.11 -16.15
CA MET A 22 -10.83 -14.04 -17.27
C MET A 22 -9.84 -15.22 -17.21
N ALA A 23 -9.07 -15.34 -16.12
CA ALA A 23 -7.98 -16.30 -16.00
C ALA A 23 -8.15 -17.21 -14.77
N LYS A 24 -7.70 -18.45 -14.93
CA LYS A 24 -7.54 -19.42 -13.84
C LYS A 24 -6.09 -19.87 -13.80
N VAL A 25 -5.53 -20.01 -12.61
CA VAL A 25 -4.17 -20.49 -12.39
C VAL A 25 -4.24 -21.85 -11.73
N TYR A 26 -3.51 -22.80 -12.31
CA TYR A 26 -3.46 -24.18 -11.85
C TYR A 26 -2.06 -24.56 -11.40
N LEU A 27 -1.96 -25.36 -10.36
CA LEU A 27 -0.77 -26.18 -10.14
C LEU A 27 -0.77 -27.26 -11.21
N GLY A 28 0.35 -27.41 -11.89
CA GLY A 28 0.58 -28.45 -12.86
C GLY A 28 1.96 -29.09 -12.73
N GLU A 29 2.20 -30.06 -13.59
CA GLU A 29 3.48 -30.73 -13.76
C GLU A 29 3.84 -30.72 -15.25
N GLN A 30 5.02 -30.19 -15.58
CA GLN A 30 5.62 -30.40 -16.89
C GLN A 30 6.10 -31.86 -16.94
N LEU A 31 5.81 -32.57 -18.02
CA LEU A 31 6.14 -33.99 -18.13
C LEU A 31 7.63 -34.17 -18.46
N GLN A 32 8.18 -33.35 -19.35
CA GLN A 32 9.58 -33.37 -19.74
C GLN A 32 10.13 -31.95 -19.98
N PRO A 33 11.19 -31.52 -19.26
CA PRO A 33 11.70 -32.14 -18.03
C PRO A 33 10.64 -32.11 -16.91
N ARG A 34 10.72 -33.07 -16.00
CA ARG A 34 9.74 -33.22 -14.92
C ARG A 34 9.90 -32.14 -13.86
N ARG A 35 8.96 -31.20 -13.77
CA ARG A 35 8.95 -30.14 -12.74
C ARG A 35 7.52 -29.69 -12.42
N LYS A 36 7.31 -29.16 -11.21
CA LYS A 36 6.05 -28.47 -10.88
C LYS A 36 6.05 -27.08 -11.50
N VAL A 37 4.89 -26.66 -12.00
CA VAL A 37 4.69 -25.37 -12.67
C VAL A 37 3.37 -24.74 -12.24
N ALA A 38 3.28 -23.42 -12.34
CA ALA A 38 2.01 -22.71 -12.35
C ALA A 38 1.54 -22.57 -13.81
N ILE A 39 0.29 -22.91 -14.11
CA ILE A 39 -0.29 -22.83 -15.45
C ILE A 39 -1.46 -21.85 -15.40
N LYS A 40 -1.26 -20.65 -15.94
CA LYS A 40 -2.33 -19.67 -16.12
C LYS A 40 -3.04 -19.96 -17.43
N ILE A 41 -4.36 -20.13 -17.39
CA ILE A 41 -5.22 -20.34 -18.54
C ILE A 41 -6.15 -19.13 -18.65
N VAL A 42 -6.14 -18.49 -19.81
CA VAL A 42 -7.03 -17.36 -20.14
C VAL A 42 -8.03 -17.82 -21.18
N SER A 43 -9.32 -17.61 -20.89
CA SER A 43 -10.45 -17.97 -21.76
C SER A 43 -11.16 -16.69 -22.22
N PRO A 44 -10.84 -16.15 -23.40
CA PRO A 44 -11.45 -14.90 -23.89
C PRO A 44 -12.95 -15.07 -24.10
N SER A 45 -13.76 -14.15 -23.56
CA SER A 45 -15.24 -14.26 -23.56
C SER A 45 -15.87 -14.35 -24.96
N ASN A 46 -15.23 -13.76 -25.97
CA ASN A 46 -15.76 -13.67 -27.33
C ASN A 46 -15.03 -14.57 -28.34
N ASN A 47 -14.05 -15.37 -27.91
CA ASN A 47 -13.17 -16.14 -28.80
C ASN A 47 -12.56 -15.30 -29.95
N ASP A 48 -12.36 -13.99 -29.74
CA ASP A 48 -11.78 -13.11 -30.75
C ASP A 48 -10.34 -13.57 -31.03
N PRO A 49 -10.02 -14.03 -32.27
CA PRO A 49 -8.69 -14.51 -32.61
C PRO A 49 -7.59 -13.47 -32.37
N LYS A 50 -7.93 -12.18 -32.47
CA LYS A 50 -6.98 -11.09 -32.27
C LYS A 50 -6.50 -11.00 -30.82
N ILE A 51 -7.39 -11.24 -29.86
CA ILE A 51 -7.04 -11.28 -28.43
C ILE A 51 -6.04 -12.42 -28.17
N LEU A 52 -6.26 -13.59 -28.76
CA LEU A 52 -5.35 -14.73 -28.61
C LEU A 52 -3.98 -14.47 -29.28
N GLU A 53 -3.95 -13.77 -30.41
CA GLU A 53 -2.72 -13.38 -31.09
C GLU A 53 -1.92 -12.36 -30.26
N ASP A 54 -2.58 -11.35 -29.70
CA ASP A 54 -1.97 -10.35 -28.81
C ASP A 54 -1.40 -11.03 -27.56
N LEU A 55 -2.17 -11.91 -26.92
CA LEU A 55 -1.72 -12.70 -25.75
C LEU A 55 -0.50 -13.57 -26.07
N LYS A 56 -0.48 -14.19 -27.25
CA LYS A 56 0.64 -15.01 -27.69
C LYS A 56 1.89 -14.17 -27.90
N GLY A 57 1.80 -13.05 -28.63
CA GLY A 57 2.94 -12.17 -28.89
C GLY A 57 3.55 -11.59 -27.60
N GLU A 58 2.70 -11.35 -26.60
CA GLU A 58 3.16 -10.93 -25.29
C GLU A 58 3.82 -12.07 -24.51
N GLY A 59 3.21 -13.26 -24.49
CA GLY A 59 3.82 -14.47 -23.92
C GLY A 59 5.22 -14.74 -24.49
N ASP A 60 5.37 -14.62 -25.81
CA ASP A 60 6.64 -14.78 -26.52
C ASP A 60 7.66 -13.70 -26.12
N THR A 61 7.21 -12.48 -25.80
CA THR A 61 8.07 -11.39 -25.31
C THR A 61 8.56 -11.68 -23.89
N VAL A 62 7.65 -12.07 -22.99
CA VAL A 62 7.97 -12.36 -21.58
C VAL A 62 8.85 -13.60 -21.46
N ALA A 63 8.64 -14.60 -22.31
CA ALA A 63 9.47 -15.81 -22.36
C ALA A 63 10.94 -15.55 -22.72
N GLN A 64 11.27 -14.38 -23.28
CA GLN A 64 12.65 -13.97 -23.57
C GLN A 64 13.32 -13.28 -22.38
N PHE A 65 12.59 -12.96 -21.32
CA PHE A 65 13.14 -12.32 -20.15
C PHE A 65 13.90 -13.33 -19.29
N ASN A 66 15.11 -12.95 -18.87
CA ASN A 66 15.93 -13.72 -17.96
C ASN A 66 16.44 -12.76 -16.88
N HIS A 67 15.69 -12.68 -15.79
CA HIS A 67 15.96 -11.76 -14.70
C HIS A 67 15.40 -12.31 -13.38
N PRO A 68 16.14 -12.25 -12.26
CA PRO A 68 15.71 -12.86 -10.99
C PRO A 68 14.42 -12.27 -10.40
N ASN A 69 14.07 -11.03 -10.77
CA ASN A 69 12.85 -10.35 -10.31
C ASN A 69 11.73 -10.33 -11.37
N ILE A 70 11.81 -11.17 -12.40
CA ILE A 70 10.75 -11.37 -13.40
C ILE A 70 10.42 -12.86 -13.43
N VAL A 71 9.14 -13.20 -13.49
CA VAL A 71 8.71 -14.59 -13.54
C VAL A 71 9.29 -15.33 -14.75
N THR A 72 9.85 -16.51 -14.52
CA THR A 72 10.34 -17.38 -15.57
C THR A 72 9.19 -18.10 -16.25
N VAL A 73 9.03 -17.87 -17.56
CA VAL A 73 8.07 -18.57 -18.40
C VAL A 73 8.76 -19.79 -19.03
N PHE A 74 8.18 -20.97 -18.83
CA PHE A 74 8.70 -22.22 -19.42
C PHE A 74 8.07 -22.54 -20.77
N ALA A 75 6.79 -22.21 -20.94
CA ALA A 75 6.08 -22.38 -22.21
C ALA A 75 4.83 -21.51 -22.23
N CYS A 76 4.41 -21.09 -23.42
CA CYS A 76 3.10 -20.49 -23.64
C CYS A 76 2.54 -20.97 -24.98
N GLY A 77 1.24 -20.77 -25.19
CA GLY A 77 0.60 -21.15 -26.45
C GLY A 77 -0.91 -21.08 -26.39
N VAL A 78 -1.56 -21.56 -27.45
CA VAL A 78 -3.02 -21.62 -27.56
C VAL A 78 -3.45 -23.07 -27.77
N VAL A 79 -4.38 -23.54 -26.95
CA VAL A 79 -4.99 -24.88 -27.03
C VAL A 79 -6.50 -24.75 -26.85
N ASP A 80 -7.28 -25.33 -27.75
CA ASP A 80 -8.76 -25.29 -27.73
C ASP A 80 -9.33 -23.87 -27.49
N LYS A 81 -8.76 -22.87 -28.17
CA LYS A 81 -9.11 -21.43 -28.05
C LYS A 81 -8.81 -20.79 -26.69
N ASN A 82 -8.04 -21.47 -25.83
CA ASN A 82 -7.55 -20.92 -24.58
C ASN A 82 -6.07 -20.61 -24.72
N TYR A 83 -5.66 -19.43 -24.25
CA TYR A 83 -4.24 -19.13 -24.09
C TYR A 83 -3.76 -19.75 -22.77
N TYR A 84 -2.60 -20.39 -22.79
CA TYR A 84 -1.94 -20.89 -21.59
C TYR A 84 -0.53 -20.31 -21.45
N LEU A 85 -0.14 -20.09 -20.19
CA LEU A 85 1.18 -19.66 -19.79
C LEU A 85 1.66 -20.55 -18.63
N ALA A 86 2.65 -21.40 -18.90
CA ALA A 86 3.30 -22.25 -17.91
C ALA A 86 4.57 -21.57 -17.40
N MET A 87 4.64 -21.33 -16.10
CA MET A 87 5.66 -20.54 -15.43
C MET A 87 6.13 -21.18 -14.13
N GLU A 88 7.21 -20.64 -13.56
CA GLU A 88 7.69 -21.07 -12.25
C GLU A 88 6.65 -20.86 -11.14
N ILE A 89 6.80 -21.64 -10.05
CA ILE A 89 5.95 -21.50 -8.86
C ILE A 89 6.65 -20.57 -7.88
N LEU A 90 5.92 -19.55 -7.44
CA LEU A 90 6.37 -18.58 -6.45
C LEU A 90 5.62 -18.84 -5.14
N PRO A 91 6.22 -19.58 -4.19
CA PRO A 91 5.51 -20.08 -3.01
C PRO A 91 5.29 -19.02 -1.92
N GLY A 92 5.94 -17.87 -2.00
CA GLY A 92 5.87 -16.81 -0.99
C GLY A 92 4.61 -15.94 -1.04
N GLY A 93 3.66 -16.26 -1.91
CA GLY A 93 2.43 -15.48 -2.08
C GLY A 93 2.63 -14.17 -2.83
N ASP A 94 1.57 -13.38 -2.91
CA ASP A 94 1.59 -12.04 -3.53
C ASP A 94 1.68 -10.92 -2.48
N LEU A 95 2.06 -9.72 -2.91
CA LEU A 95 2.21 -8.56 -2.03
C LEU A 95 0.87 -8.13 -1.42
N LYS A 96 -0.27 -8.34 -2.10
CA LYS A 96 -1.58 -8.04 -1.53
C LYS A 96 -1.85 -8.90 -0.29
N GLN A 97 -1.58 -10.20 -0.38
CA GLN A 97 -1.71 -11.13 0.74
C GLN A 97 -0.76 -10.77 1.88
N LYS A 98 0.47 -10.35 1.54
CA LYS A 98 1.47 -9.93 2.51
C LYS A 98 1.06 -8.65 3.25
N LEU A 99 0.46 -7.70 2.54
CA LEU A 99 -0.06 -6.47 3.14
C LEU A 99 -1.26 -6.78 4.04
N GLY A 100 -2.31 -7.43 3.55
CA GLY A 100 -3.54 -7.61 4.33
C GLY A 100 -4.07 -6.25 4.83
N GLU A 101 -4.12 -6.05 6.15
CA GLU A 101 -4.39 -4.75 6.81
C GLU A 101 -3.12 -4.10 7.42
N ASN A 102 -1.95 -4.68 7.19
CA ASN A 102 -0.68 -4.28 7.78
C ASN A 102 0.09 -3.27 6.92
N THR A 103 1.11 -2.68 7.53
CA THR A 103 2.14 -1.90 6.84
C THR A 103 3.47 -2.66 6.90
N LEU A 104 4.37 -2.37 5.96
CA LEU A 104 5.72 -2.93 5.95
C LEU A 104 6.73 -1.94 6.56
N ASP A 105 7.84 -2.47 7.06
CA ASP A 105 8.95 -1.63 7.52
C ASP A 105 9.71 -1.00 6.33
N ASP A 106 10.46 0.06 6.60
CA ASP A 106 11.13 0.84 5.57
C ASP A 106 12.17 0.02 4.80
N THR A 107 12.83 -0.93 5.46
CA THR A 107 13.86 -1.78 4.85
C THR A 107 13.22 -2.75 3.87
N GLU A 108 12.13 -3.39 4.28
CA GLU A 108 11.38 -4.30 3.43
C GLU A 108 10.76 -3.58 2.23
N VAL A 109 10.15 -2.41 2.44
CA VAL A 109 9.64 -1.56 1.35
C VAL A 109 10.74 -1.25 0.35
N LEU A 110 11.91 -0.79 0.80
CA LEU A 110 13.01 -0.45 -0.09
C LEU A 110 13.55 -1.67 -0.84
N GLN A 111 13.60 -2.84 -0.21
CA GLN A 111 14.02 -4.08 -0.88
C GLN A 111 13.06 -4.48 -1.99
N ILE A 112 11.75 -4.45 -1.73
CA ILE A 112 10.72 -4.73 -2.74
C ILE A 112 10.81 -3.72 -3.89
N MET A 113 10.89 -2.42 -3.57
CA MET A 113 11.03 -1.36 -4.57
C MET A 113 12.28 -1.53 -5.43
N ARG A 114 13.39 -1.97 -4.83
CA ARG A 114 14.67 -2.20 -5.51
C ARG A 114 14.61 -3.41 -6.45
N ASP A 115 13.95 -4.48 -6.01
CA ASP A 115 13.71 -5.67 -6.84
C ASP A 115 12.78 -5.34 -8.03
N MET A 116 11.71 -4.57 -7.80
CA MET A 116 10.78 -4.13 -8.86
C MET A 116 11.41 -3.15 -9.84
N SER A 117 12.17 -2.17 -9.36
CA SER A 117 12.91 -1.25 -10.26
C SER A 117 13.95 -1.99 -11.11
N SER A 118 14.61 -3.01 -10.56
CA SER A 118 15.50 -3.88 -11.36
C SER A 118 14.75 -4.67 -12.43
N ALA A 119 13.57 -5.22 -12.11
CA ALA A 119 12.72 -5.90 -13.09
C ALA A 119 12.26 -4.95 -14.21
N LEU A 120 11.79 -3.76 -13.85
CA LEU A 120 11.33 -2.76 -14.82
C LEU A 120 12.46 -2.31 -15.73
N ALA A 121 13.64 -2.01 -15.19
CA ALA A 121 14.84 -1.69 -15.97
C ALA A 121 15.14 -2.75 -17.04
N HIS A 122 15.08 -4.05 -16.66
CA HIS A 122 15.31 -5.15 -17.59
C HIS A 122 14.29 -5.17 -18.75
N SER A 123 13.02 -4.88 -18.46
CA SER A 123 11.94 -4.86 -19.46
C SER A 123 11.94 -3.61 -20.34
N HIS A 124 12.20 -2.43 -19.74
CA HIS A 124 12.25 -1.13 -20.41
C HIS A 124 13.42 -1.07 -21.40
N ALA A 125 14.58 -1.64 -21.04
CA ALA A 125 15.70 -1.82 -21.97
C ALA A 125 15.35 -2.64 -23.23
N ARG A 126 14.27 -3.43 -23.18
CA ARG A 126 13.72 -4.21 -24.31
C ARG A 126 12.47 -3.55 -24.92
N LYS A 127 12.16 -2.31 -24.56
CA LYS A 127 11.01 -1.52 -25.01
C LYS A 127 9.65 -2.14 -24.65
N THR A 128 9.61 -2.89 -23.56
CA THR A 128 8.39 -3.51 -23.06
C THR A 128 7.96 -2.83 -21.76
N LEU A 129 6.80 -2.17 -21.80
CA LEU A 129 6.15 -1.58 -20.63
C LEU A 129 5.29 -2.63 -19.91
N HIS A 130 5.23 -2.57 -18.58
CA HIS A 130 4.43 -3.50 -17.78
C HIS A 130 2.94 -3.16 -17.79
N ARG A 131 2.57 -1.89 -17.52
CA ARG A 131 1.20 -1.35 -17.59
C ARG A 131 0.17 -1.94 -16.61
N ASP A 132 0.50 -2.92 -15.78
CA ASP A 132 -0.42 -3.41 -14.74
C ASP A 132 0.32 -3.66 -13.42
N ILE A 133 1.14 -2.70 -12.97
CA ILE A 133 1.86 -2.82 -11.70
C ILE A 133 0.87 -2.61 -10.56
N LYS A 134 0.74 -3.65 -9.72
CA LYS A 134 -0.11 -3.68 -8.52
C LYS A 134 0.35 -4.79 -7.58
N PRO A 135 -0.06 -4.78 -6.30
CA PRO A 135 0.36 -5.78 -5.32
C PRO A 135 0.06 -7.23 -5.73
N GLU A 136 -1.03 -7.49 -6.44
CA GLU A 136 -1.37 -8.84 -6.92
C GLU A 136 -0.35 -9.40 -7.94
N ASN A 137 0.36 -8.53 -8.67
CA ASN A 137 1.33 -8.92 -9.70
C ASN A 137 2.77 -8.95 -9.17
N ILE A 138 2.97 -8.64 -7.88
CA ILE A 138 4.28 -8.70 -7.21
C ILE A 138 4.23 -9.91 -6.27
N MET A 139 4.88 -11.00 -6.66
CA MET A 139 4.93 -12.23 -5.87
C MET A 139 6.29 -12.43 -5.22
N PHE A 140 6.37 -13.40 -4.31
CA PHE A 140 7.62 -13.74 -3.63
C PHE A 140 8.07 -15.17 -3.94
N ASN A 141 9.35 -15.31 -4.25
CA ASN A 141 9.98 -16.61 -4.40
C ASN A 141 10.26 -17.26 -3.01
N ALA A 142 10.89 -18.45 -2.99
CA ALA A 142 11.18 -19.18 -1.76
C ALA A 142 12.15 -18.44 -0.82
N GLU A 143 13.01 -17.58 -1.38
CA GLU A 143 13.96 -16.74 -0.63
C GLU A 143 13.35 -15.40 -0.18
N GLY A 144 12.07 -15.16 -0.45
CA GLY A 144 11.38 -13.91 -0.11
C GLY A 144 11.72 -12.73 -1.02
N LYS A 145 12.34 -12.96 -2.18
CA LYS A 145 12.62 -11.93 -3.20
C LYS A 145 11.37 -11.64 -4.01
N ALA A 146 11.17 -10.36 -4.31
CA ALA A 146 10.03 -9.92 -5.10
C ALA A 146 10.25 -10.26 -6.59
N VAL A 147 9.23 -10.85 -7.21
CA VAL A 147 9.20 -11.30 -8.60
C VAL A 147 7.95 -10.74 -9.26
N LEU A 148 8.14 -10.04 -10.37
CA LEU A 148 7.06 -9.38 -11.13
C LEU A 148 6.44 -10.36 -12.13
N LEU A 149 5.10 -10.43 -12.11
CA LEU A 149 4.27 -11.26 -13.00
C LEU A 149 3.45 -10.39 -13.95
N ASP A 150 2.89 -11.03 -14.97
CA ASP A 150 1.80 -10.46 -15.79
C ASP A 150 2.18 -9.17 -16.54
N PHE A 151 3.30 -9.25 -17.26
CA PHE A 151 3.80 -8.22 -18.17
C PHE A 151 2.86 -7.92 -19.34
N GLY A 152 1.80 -7.15 -19.07
CA GLY A 152 1.06 -6.45 -20.10
C GLY A 152 -0.12 -7.19 -20.72
N ILE A 153 -0.61 -8.30 -20.14
CA ILE A 153 -1.70 -9.18 -20.68
C ILE A 153 -2.95 -8.37 -21.04
N ALA A 154 -3.06 -7.17 -20.48
CA ALA A 154 -4.07 -6.15 -20.75
C ALA A 154 -3.95 -5.44 -22.12
N LYS A 155 -2.86 -5.56 -22.89
CA LYS A 155 -2.77 -4.98 -24.26
C LYS A 155 -3.81 -5.60 -25.20
N ALA A 156 -4.17 -6.85 -24.96
CA ALA A 156 -5.20 -7.56 -25.73
C ALA A 156 -6.62 -6.99 -25.51
N GLN A 157 -6.82 -6.03 -24.59
CA GLN A 157 -8.10 -5.33 -24.41
C GLN A 157 -8.32 -4.16 -25.37
N GLY A 158 -7.37 -3.92 -26.29
CA GLY A 158 -7.63 -3.16 -27.51
C GLY A 158 -7.04 -1.76 -27.52
N LYS A 159 -6.62 -1.36 -28.72
CA LYS A 159 -6.31 0.02 -29.14
C LYS A 159 -7.51 0.99 -29.06
N THR A 160 -8.63 0.53 -28.52
CA THR A 160 -9.78 1.34 -28.14
C THR A 160 -9.55 1.82 -26.74
N SER A 161 -9.29 3.11 -26.60
CA SER A 161 -9.43 3.91 -25.37
C SER A 161 -10.01 3.13 -24.18
N GLU A 162 -9.33 3.18 -23.03
CA GLU A 162 -9.85 2.79 -21.69
C GLU A 162 -11.25 3.42 -21.36
N PHE A 163 -11.79 4.26 -22.26
CA PHE A 163 -13.03 5.02 -22.17
C PHE A 163 -14.21 4.55 -23.06
N THR A 164 -14.11 3.49 -23.87
CA THR A 164 -15.21 3.15 -24.82
C THR A 164 -16.25 2.15 -24.32
N ARG A 165 -17.13 2.62 -23.43
CA ARG A 165 -18.61 2.42 -23.38
C ARG A 165 -19.07 2.80 -21.97
N ILE A 166 -19.74 3.95 -21.86
CA ILE A 166 -20.65 4.33 -20.75
C ILE A 166 -20.20 3.77 -19.38
N GLY A 167 -19.24 4.42 -18.73
CA GLY A 167 -18.99 4.25 -17.29
C GLY A 167 -18.28 2.98 -16.82
N ALA A 168 -17.78 2.12 -17.71
CA ALA A 168 -16.97 0.97 -17.31
C ALA A 168 -15.50 1.14 -17.73
N VAL A 169 -14.68 1.72 -16.85
CA VAL A 169 -13.22 1.55 -16.94
C VAL A 169 -12.96 0.05 -16.75
N VAL A 170 -12.48 -0.62 -17.79
CA VAL A 170 -12.04 -2.02 -17.67
C VAL A 170 -10.63 -1.99 -17.07
N GLY A 171 -10.53 -2.16 -15.75
CA GLY A 171 -9.25 -2.18 -15.03
C GLY A 171 -9.39 -1.83 -13.56
N THR A 172 -8.28 -1.92 -12.81
CA THR A 172 -8.20 -1.42 -11.42
C THR A 172 -7.59 -0.01 -11.47
N PRO A 173 -8.38 1.08 -11.43
CA PRO A 173 -7.88 2.45 -11.64
C PRO A 173 -6.91 2.92 -10.55
N HIS A 174 -6.88 2.23 -9.40
CA HIS A 174 -6.09 2.57 -8.22
C HIS A 174 -4.58 2.68 -8.44
N TYR A 175 -4.03 2.12 -9.53
CA TYR A 175 -2.59 2.16 -9.83
C TYR A 175 -2.28 2.85 -11.16
N MET A 176 -3.28 3.52 -11.75
CA MET A 176 -3.16 4.16 -13.05
C MET A 176 -2.33 5.44 -12.94
N SER A 177 -1.47 5.70 -13.93
CA SER A 177 -0.75 6.97 -14.00
C SER A 177 -1.63 8.11 -14.53
N PRO A 178 -1.33 9.39 -14.22
CA PRO A 178 -2.09 10.54 -14.70
C PRO A 178 -2.26 10.56 -16.23
N GLU A 179 -1.19 10.28 -16.97
CA GLU A 179 -1.20 10.23 -18.43
C GLU A 179 -2.10 9.13 -18.98
N ARG A 180 -2.19 7.97 -18.31
CA ARG A 180 -3.14 6.91 -18.66
C ARG A 180 -4.58 7.30 -18.42
N ALA A 181 -4.86 7.87 -17.25
CA ALA A 181 -6.19 8.37 -16.91
C ALA A 181 -6.67 9.44 -17.90
N LEU A 182 -5.75 10.20 -18.50
CA LEU A 182 -6.01 11.18 -19.55
C LEU A 182 -6.01 10.60 -20.98
N GLY A 183 -5.74 9.30 -21.17
CA GLY A 183 -5.62 8.67 -22.48
C GLY A 183 -4.47 9.20 -23.33
N LYS A 184 -3.43 9.75 -22.70
CA LYS A 184 -2.20 10.21 -23.38
C LYS A 184 -1.27 9.04 -23.66
N GLU A 185 -0.30 9.26 -24.54
CA GLU A 185 0.78 8.31 -24.77
C GLU A 185 1.54 8.02 -23.46
N THR A 186 1.94 6.76 -23.29
CA THR A 186 2.58 6.25 -22.08
C THR A 186 3.98 5.77 -22.39
N ASP A 187 4.88 6.00 -21.45
CA ASP A 187 6.25 5.51 -21.48
C ASP A 187 6.60 4.79 -20.17
N GLU A 188 7.89 4.46 -19.99
CA GLU A 188 8.41 3.78 -18.80
C GLU A 188 8.10 4.50 -17.49
N ARG A 189 7.91 5.82 -17.51
CA ARG A 189 7.63 6.62 -16.31
C ARG A 189 6.21 6.42 -15.80
N SER A 190 5.31 5.85 -16.62
CA SER A 190 4.00 5.39 -16.18
C SER A 190 4.10 4.19 -15.24
N ASP A 191 5.02 3.25 -15.52
CA ASP A 191 5.29 2.12 -14.65
C ASP A 191 5.92 2.58 -13.32
N LEU A 192 6.80 3.59 -13.36
CA LEU A 192 7.41 4.16 -12.14
C LEU A 192 6.37 4.85 -11.24
N TYR A 193 5.38 5.54 -11.84
CA TYR A 193 4.28 6.10 -11.08
C TYR A 193 3.46 5.01 -10.37
N ALA A 194 3.07 3.96 -11.11
CA ALA A 194 2.33 2.84 -10.53
C ALA A 194 3.11 2.16 -9.40
N LEU A 195 4.43 2.02 -9.56
CA LEU A 195 5.31 1.52 -8.50
C LEU A 195 5.35 2.46 -7.28
N GLY A 196 5.29 3.78 -7.47
CA GLY A 196 5.10 4.76 -6.39
C GLY A 196 3.78 4.60 -5.64
N VAL A 197 2.71 4.27 -6.34
CA VAL A 197 1.41 3.98 -5.71
C VAL A 197 1.50 2.72 -4.83
N VAL A 198 2.16 1.67 -5.34
CA VAL A 198 2.43 0.46 -4.55
C VAL A 198 3.30 0.79 -3.33
N MET A 199 4.32 1.64 -3.49
CA MET A 199 5.16 2.09 -2.37
C MET A 199 4.33 2.76 -1.27
N TYR A 200 3.42 3.67 -1.64
CA TYR A 200 2.53 4.32 -0.68
C TYR A 200 1.68 3.28 0.06
N GLU A 201 1.07 2.34 -0.67
CA GLU A 201 0.22 1.31 -0.07
C GLU A 201 1.00 0.42 0.90
N MET A 202 2.25 0.06 0.58
CA MET A 202 3.08 -0.69 1.53
C MET A 202 3.40 0.09 2.80
N LEU A 203 3.58 1.40 2.71
CA LEU A 203 3.95 2.26 3.83
C LEU A 203 2.75 2.65 4.71
N VAL A 204 1.57 2.78 4.11
CA VAL A 204 0.36 3.31 4.77
C VAL A 204 -0.70 2.25 5.02
N GLY A 205 -0.66 1.12 4.29
CA GLY A 205 -1.63 0.02 4.41
C GLY A 205 -2.98 0.34 3.78
N LYS A 206 -3.08 1.45 3.03
CA LYS A 206 -4.30 1.93 2.37
C LYS A 206 -4.00 2.34 0.94
N LYS A 207 -5.03 2.34 0.09
CA LYS A 207 -4.92 2.87 -1.28
C LYS A 207 -4.53 4.34 -1.24
N LEU A 208 -3.77 4.77 -2.26
CA LEU A 208 -3.36 6.18 -2.39
C LEU A 208 -4.57 7.11 -2.51
N PHE A 209 -5.51 6.72 -3.38
CA PHE A 209 -6.79 7.39 -3.55
C PHE A 209 -7.92 6.37 -3.43
N GLU A 210 -8.96 6.75 -2.70
CA GLU A 210 -10.21 6.00 -2.58
C GLU A 210 -11.32 6.83 -3.23
N GLY A 211 -12.29 6.17 -3.85
CA GLY A 211 -13.41 6.84 -4.50
C GLY A 211 -14.56 5.88 -4.73
N ASP A 212 -15.77 6.43 -4.81
CA ASP A 212 -17.01 5.66 -4.97
C ASP A 212 -17.11 4.97 -6.34
N ASP A 213 -16.40 5.49 -7.34
CA ASP A 213 -16.34 4.94 -8.68
C ASP A 213 -14.97 5.08 -9.35
N THR A 214 -14.82 4.41 -10.50
CA THR A 214 -13.56 4.40 -11.25
C THR A 214 -13.15 5.77 -11.79
N PHE A 215 -14.13 6.64 -12.11
CA PHE A 215 -13.86 7.98 -12.62
C PHE A 215 -13.30 8.87 -11.51
N ALA A 216 -13.84 8.80 -10.29
CA ALA A 216 -13.34 9.53 -9.14
C ALA A 216 -11.88 9.18 -8.83
N ILE A 217 -11.53 7.89 -8.88
CA ILE A 217 -10.15 7.43 -8.65
C ILE A 217 -9.22 7.93 -9.77
N SER A 218 -9.62 7.82 -11.04
CA SER A 218 -8.85 8.36 -12.16
C SER A 218 -8.68 9.88 -12.07
N TYR A 219 -9.71 10.62 -11.67
CA TYR A 219 -9.66 12.06 -11.44
C TYR A 219 -8.64 12.42 -10.35
N ALA A 220 -8.65 11.69 -9.23
CA ALA A 220 -7.70 11.90 -8.14
C ALA A 220 -6.24 11.68 -8.58
N HIS A 221 -5.98 10.63 -9.38
CA HIS A 221 -4.67 10.42 -9.97
C HIS A 221 -4.20 11.60 -10.82
N VAL A 222 -5.11 12.30 -11.53
CA VAL A 222 -4.75 13.47 -12.34
C VAL A 222 -4.61 14.75 -11.50
N HIS A 223 -5.51 14.99 -10.56
CA HIS A 223 -5.71 16.33 -9.99
C HIS A 223 -5.41 16.44 -8.50
N GLU A 224 -5.55 15.37 -7.72
CA GLU A 224 -5.37 15.43 -6.28
C GLU A 224 -3.91 15.24 -5.87
N PRO A 225 -3.37 16.05 -4.94
CA PRO A 225 -2.03 15.83 -4.44
C PRO A 225 -1.96 14.50 -3.67
N PRO A 226 -0.90 13.69 -3.83
CA PRO A 226 -0.67 12.53 -2.97
C PRO A 226 -0.63 12.95 -1.49
N PRO A 227 -1.27 12.20 -0.57
CA PRO A 227 -1.14 12.45 0.86
C PRO A 227 0.32 12.34 1.30
N ALA A 228 0.72 13.17 2.27
CA ALA A 228 2.02 13.02 2.91
C ALA A 228 2.06 11.71 3.72
N LEU A 229 3.22 11.07 3.74
CA LEU A 229 3.49 9.92 4.58
C LEU A 229 3.35 10.30 6.06
N PRO A 230 2.91 9.36 6.92
CA PRO A 230 2.95 9.54 8.37
C PRO A 230 4.35 9.94 8.85
N ALA A 231 4.44 10.67 9.96
CA ALA A 231 5.72 11.14 10.50
C ALA A 231 6.73 10.00 10.72
N THR A 232 6.25 8.82 11.09
CA THR A 232 7.04 7.59 11.27
C THR A 232 7.67 7.06 9.98
N LYS A 233 7.15 7.44 8.81
CA LYS A 233 7.60 7.03 7.48
C LYS A 233 8.16 8.20 6.64
N SER A 234 8.21 9.40 7.20
CA SER A 234 8.58 10.64 6.51
C SER A 234 9.97 10.61 5.87
N THR A 235 10.87 9.77 6.39
CA THR A 235 12.19 9.48 5.80
C THR A 235 12.11 9.10 4.32
N LEU A 236 11.06 8.40 3.90
CA LEU A 236 10.89 7.93 2.52
C LEU A 236 10.10 8.89 1.62
N GLN A 237 9.61 10.01 2.17
CA GLN A 237 8.82 11.01 1.44
C GLN A 237 9.52 11.50 0.16
N PRO A 238 10.83 11.82 0.15
CA PRO A 238 11.47 12.34 -1.07
C PRO A 238 11.48 11.36 -2.24
N ILE A 239 11.51 10.05 -1.98
CA ILE A 239 11.42 9.03 -3.03
C ILE A 239 9.99 8.99 -3.56
N LEU A 240 9.02 8.97 -2.64
CA LEU A 240 7.61 8.88 -2.96
C LEU A 240 7.12 10.09 -3.77
N ASP A 241 7.48 11.31 -3.35
CA ASP A 241 7.13 12.55 -4.05
C ASP A 241 7.57 12.52 -5.50
N LYS A 242 8.79 12.02 -5.73
CA LYS A 242 9.34 11.92 -7.08
C LYS A 242 8.68 10.83 -7.91
N LEU A 243 8.28 9.69 -7.33
CA LEU A 243 7.53 8.66 -8.06
C LEU A 243 6.11 9.13 -8.40
N LEU A 244 5.46 9.84 -7.49
CA LEU A 244 4.07 10.26 -7.60
C LEU A 244 3.87 11.68 -8.18
N ALA A 245 4.93 12.29 -8.71
CA ALA A 245 4.83 13.56 -9.41
C ALA A 245 3.84 13.44 -10.58
N LYS A 246 2.95 14.44 -10.71
CA LYS A 246 1.89 14.42 -11.72
C LYS A 246 2.46 14.56 -13.12
N ASP A 247 3.39 15.49 -13.29
CA ASP A 247 4.20 15.58 -14.50
C ASP A 247 5.21 14.43 -14.55
N ALA A 248 5.31 13.76 -15.70
CA ALA A 248 6.24 12.66 -15.90
C ALA A 248 7.70 13.16 -15.95
N ASP A 249 7.94 14.39 -16.38
CA ASP A 249 9.28 14.99 -16.45
C ASP A 249 9.87 15.26 -15.05
N ASP A 250 9.01 15.40 -14.04
CA ASP A 250 9.43 15.58 -12.64
C ASP A 250 9.76 14.25 -11.95
N ARG A 251 9.45 13.11 -12.58
CA ARG A 251 9.69 11.77 -12.01
C ARG A 251 11.15 11.33 -12.13
N TYR A 252 11.44 10.13 -11.61
CA TYR A 252 12.61 9.40 -12.08
C TYR A 252 12.44 9.10 -13.57
N GLN A 253 13.50 9.36 -14.35
CA GLN A 253 13.43 9.29 -15.81
C GLN A 253 13.70 7.88 -16.34
N SER A 254 14.19 6.96 -15.50
CA SER A 254 14.29 5.53 -15.84
C SER A 254 14.27 4.66 -14.58
N ALA A 255 13.95 3.38 -14.76
CA ALA A 255 13.97 2.40 -13.68
C ALA A 255 15.39 2.16 -13.13
N GLU A 256 16.43 2.23 -13.97
CA GLU A 256 17.84 2.17 -13.54
C GLU A 256 18.19 3.33 -12.62
N GLN A 257 17.73 4.54 -12.93
CA GLN A 257 17.93 5.70 -12.07
C GLN A 257 17.32 5.45 -10.68
N LEU A 258 16.10 4.90 -10.64
CA LEU A 258 15.44 4.55 -9.38
C LEU A 258 16.22 3.48 -8.60
N THR A 259 16.67 2.41 -9.26
CA THR A 259 17.48 1.35 -8.64
C THR A 259 18.75 1.91 -7.97
N ILE A 260 19.48 2.80 -8.65
CA ILE A 260 20.69 3.45 -8.12
C ILE A 260 20.37 4.27 -6.86
N ILE A 261 19.24 4.97 -6.85
CA ILE A 261 18.79 5.76 -5.71
C ILE A 261 18.44 4.83 -4.55
N LEU A 262 17.63 3.80 -4.78
CA LEU A 262 17.24 2.82 -3.76
C LEU A 262 18.45 2.11 -3.13
N ASP A 263 19.44 1.70 -3.93
CA ASP A 263 20.69 1.11 -3.43
C ASP A 263 21.48 2.07 -2.53
N LYS A 264 21.39 3.39 -2.75
CA LYS A 264 21.99 4.39 -1.84
C LYS A 264 21.20 4.50 -0.53
N TRP A 265 19.87 4.43 -0.59
CA TRP A 265 19.02 4.47 0.60
C TRP A 265 19.20 3.24 1.48
N ILE A 266 19.17 2.04 0.90
CA ILE A 266 19.38 0.78 1.63
C ILE A 266 20.73 0.82 2.38
N ARG A 267 21.82 1.20 1.69
CA ARG A 267 23.14 1.33 2.32
C ARG A 267 23.20 2.35 3.47
N ARG A 268 22.36 3.40 3.44
CA ARG A 268 22.29 4.38 4.54
C ARG A 268 21.57 3.80 5.74
N LEU A 269 20.48 3.07 5.53
CA LEU A 269 19.74 2.40 6.61
C LEU A 269 20.60 1.33 7.29
N ASP A 270 21.32 0.51 6.51
CA ASP A 270 22.22 -0.51 7.05
C ASP A 270 23.29 0.09 7.97
N ARG A 271 23.87 1.24 7.58
CA ARG A 271 24.86 1.95 8.39
C ARG A 271 24.25 2.54 9.66
N SER A 272 23.06 3.12 9.56
CA SER A 272 22.34 3.64 10.72
C SER A 272 22.05 2.52 11.74
N ASN A 273 21.67 1.34 11.25
CA ASN A 273 21.41 0.18 12.10
C ASN A 273 22.71 -0.38 12.72
N ALA A 274 23.82 -0.39 11.98
CA ALA A 274 25.12 -0.84 12.47
C ALA A 274 25.70 0.06 13.58
N HIS A 275 25.42 1.37 13.56
CA HIS A 275 25.89 2.31 14.59
C HIS A 275 25.08 2.24 15.90
N THR A 276 23.89 1.66 15.89
CA THR A 276 23.05 1.49 17.09
C THR A 276 23.46 0.26 17.94
N THR A 277 24.25 -0.67 17.39
CA THR A 277 24.70 -1.89 18.09
C THR A 277 26.07 -1.80 18.78
N GLN A 278 26.76 -0.65 18.75
CA GLN A 278 27.99 -0.46 19.54
C GLN A 278 27.67 0.10 20.93
N GLY A 279 27.08 -0.73 21.77
CA GLY A 279 26.64 -0.34 23.11
C GLY A 279 26.54 -1.46 24.12
N PHE A 280 27.30 -2.54 23.98
CA PHE A 280 27.55 -3.47 25.10
C PHE A 280 29.01 -3.91 25.08
N ALA A 281 29.80 -3.34 25.99
CA ALA A 281 31.10 -3.91 26.35
C ALA A 281 30.86 -5.29 27.01
N PRO A 282 31.67 -6.31 26.68
CA PRO A 282 31.53 -7.60 27.34
C PRO A 282 31.90 -7.45 28.82
N VAL A 283 30.98 -7.80 29.72
CA VAL A 283 31.30 -7.98 31.14
C VAL A 283 32.21 -9.20 31.24
N ASN A 284 33.45 -8.98 31.64
CA ASN A 284 34.40 -10.05 31.94
C ASN A 284 33.81 -10.97 33.03
N TYR A 285 33.57 -12.24 32.67
CA TYR A 285 33.28 -13.30 33.62
C TYR A 285 34.54 -13.64 34.43
N ALA A 286 34.74 -12.95 35.55
CA ALA A 286 35.68 -13.37 36.57
C ALA A 286 35.01 -14.45 37.46
N ARG A 287 35.50 -15.68 37.35
CA ARG A 287 35.26 -16.76 38.32
C ARG A 287 35.76 -16.34 39.70
N SER A 288 34.90 -16.35 40.72
CA SER A 288 35.35 -16.51 42.12
C SER A 288 34.24 -17.00 43.06
N SER A 289 34.47 -18.22 43.56
CA SER A 289 34.16 -18.80 44.88
C SER A 289 32.98 -18.30 45.73
N SER A 290 32.03 -19.24 45.96
CA SER A 290 31.29 -19.55 47.20
C SER A 290 30.94 -18.44 48.20
N ASN A 291 29.63 -18.20 48.39
CA ASN A 291 28.96 -18.40 49.68
C ASN A 291 27.42 -18.37 49.55
N LYS A 292 26.77 -19.20 50.38
CA LYS A 292 25.31 -19.42 50.52
C LYS A 292 24.64 -18.28 51.32
N ILE A 293 23.27 -18.29 51.35
CA ILE A 293 22.29 -17.64 52.27
C ILE A 293 21.54 -16.45 51.58
N ILE A 294 20.20 -16.28 51.50
CA ILE A 294 18.94 -16.87 52.06
C ILE A 294 17.73 -16.46 51.17
N ILE A 295 16.62 -17.21 51.22
CA ILE A 295 15.28 -16.95 50.63
C ILE A 295 14.32 -16.35 51.69
N LEU A 296 13.38 -15.48 51.28
CA LEU A 296 11.98 -15.20 51.76
C LEU A 296 11.69 -13.66 51.71
N SER A 297 10.52 -13.08 51.35
CA SER A 297 9.15 -13.55 51.07
C SER A 297 8.17 -12.37 50.73
N LEU A 298 6.94 -12.71 50.26
CA LEU A 298 5.63 -11.99 50.25
C LEU A 298 5.33 -10.94 49.13
N SER A 299 4.13 -10.82 48.52
CA SER A 299 2.74 -11.21 48.88
C SER A 299 1.72 -11.06 47.71
N ALA A 300 0.54 -11.68 47.86
CA ALA A 300 -0.61 -11.82 46.94
C ALA A 300 -1.71 -10.73 47.03
N VAL A 301 -2.74 -10.79 46.14
CA VAL A 301 -4.22 -10.43 46.26
C VAL A 301 -4.79 -10.20 44.82
N ILE A 302 -5.64 -11.04 44.20
CA ILE A 302 -7.08 -11.42 44.35
C ILE A 302 -8.10 -10.44 43.67
N ALA A 303 -8.66 -10.93 42.54
CA ALA A 303 -10.08 -11.06 42.10
C ALA A 303 -11.07 -9.87 41.89
N PHE A 304 -11.71 -9.88 40.69
CA PHE A 304 -13.15 -9.71 40.30
C PHE A 304 -13.98 -8.54 40.91
N GLY A 305 -14.87 -7.80 40.23
CA GLY A 305 -15.77 -8.00 39.08
C GLY A 305 -17.09 -7.20 39.33
N ILE A 306 -18.10 -7.33 38.45
CA ILE A 306 -19.51 -6.81 38.45
C ILE A 306 -19.74 -5.71 37.39
N ILE A 307 -20.17 -6.01 36.16
CA ILE A 307 -21.50 -6.44 35.64
C ILE A 307 -22.57 -5.32 35.62
N GLY A 308 -22.87 -4.85 34.40
CA GLY A 308 -24.21 -4.86 33.80
C GLY A 308 -25.25 -3.82 34.25
N PHE A 309 -25.69 -2.99 33.29
CA PHE A 309 -27.06 -2.45 33.08
C PHE A 309 -26.88 -1.41 31.98
N GLY A 310 -27.38 -1.56 30.77
CA GLY A 310 -28.79 -1.67 30.48
C GLY A 310 -29.07 -0.68 29.35
N SER A 311 -29.52 -1.21 28.23
CA SER A 311 -30.10 -0.57 27.06
C SER A 311 -30.78 0.79 27.29
N TRP A 312 -30.85 1.58 26.20
CA TRP A 312 -32.10 2.11 25.63
C TRP A 312 -32.06 3.62 25.29
N TYR A 313 -31.90 3.86 23.98
CA TYR A 313 -32.63 4.87 23.17
C TYR A 313 -32.24 6.36 23.18
N MET A 314 -31.60 6.76 22.08
CA MET A 314 -31.97 7.81 21.10
C MET A 314 -32.78 9.04 21.56
N LEU A 315 -32.21 10.25 21.37
CA LEU A 315 -32.80 11.36 20.59
C LEU A 315 -31.91 12.62 20.56
N LYS A 316 -31.66 13.14 19.34
CA LYS A 316 -31.25 14.51 18.95
C LYS A 316 -30.03 15.12 19.66
N GLU A 317 -28.94 15.23 18.90
CA GLU A 317 -27.65 15.82 19.28
C GLU A 317 -27.80 17.23 19.88
N LYS A 318 -27.82 17.28 21.21
CA LYS A 318 -27.46 18.46 22.00
C LYS A 318 -25.94 18.61 21.93
N ILE A 319 -25.45 19.85 21.84
CA ILE A 319 -24.05 20.15 22.13
C ILE A 319 -23.87 19.86 23.63
N GLU A 320 -23.43 18.65 23.95
CA GLU A 320 -23.05 18.25 25.29
C GLU A 320 -21.67 18.81 25.58
N VAL A 321 -21.64 19.90 26.36
CA VAL A 321 -20.39 20.37 26.96
C VAL A 321 -20.05 19.38 28.08
N SER A 322 -18.95 18.66 27.90
CA SER A 322 -18.50 17.61 28.83
C SER A 322 -18.32 18.16 30.24
N ASN A 323 -19.14 17.66 31.16
CA ASN A 323 -19.18 18.09 32.56
C ASN A 323 -18.31 17.16 33.44
N SER A 324 -17.08 16.88 33.00
CA SER A 324 -16.21 15.92 33.68
C SER A 324 -14.81 16.48 33.91
N ILE A 325 -14.24 16.17 35.08
CA ILE A 325 -12.84 16.43 35.38
C ILE A 325 -12.01 15.68 34.33
N LEU A 326 -11.35 16.43 33.44
CA LEU A 326 -10.57 15.87 32.33
C LEU A 326 -9.60 14.79 32.83
N THR A 327 -9.61 13.63 32.16
CA THR A 327 -8.59 12.59 32.39
C THR A 327 -7.21 13.10 31.96
N GLN A 328 -6.13 12.46 32.42
CA GLN A 328 -4.77 12.87 32.02
C GLN A 328 -4.55 12.79 30.51
N GLU A 329 -5.17 11.81 29.84
CA GLU A 329 -5.13 11.66 28.39
C GLU A 329 -5.89 12.78 27.67
N GLN A 330 -7.08 13.16 28.17
CA GLN A 330 -7.83 14.28 27.60
C GLN A 330 -7.16 15.64 27.87
N LYS A 331 -6.44 15.79 28.99
CA LYS A 331 -5.59 16.97 29.26
C LYS A 331 -4.43 17.05 28.27
N PHE A 332 -3.82 15.92 27.94
CA PHE A 332 -2.77 15.86 26.93
C PHE A 332 -3.32 16.18 25.53
N GLU A 333 -4.45 15.58 25.14
CA GLU A 333 -5.09 15.85 23.85
C GLU A 333 -5.56 17.32 23.73
N MET A 334 -6.12 17.89 24.79
CA MET A 334 -6.47 19.32 24.83
C MET A 334 -5.23 20.21 24.67
N SER A 335 -4.13 19.86 25.35
CA SER A 335 -2.86 20.57 25.23
C SER A 335 -2.31 20.55 23.80
N ASP A 336 -2.37 19.41 23.13
CA ASP A 336 -1.94 19.27 21.73
C ASP A 336 -2.82 20.10 20.78
N LYS A 337 -4.15 20.10 20.99
CA LYS A 337 -5.07 20.92 20.20
C LYS A 337 -4.85 22.41 20.42
N LEU A 338 -4.56 22.85 21.65
CA LEU A 338 -4.20 24.24 21.96
C LEU A 338 -2.89 24.63 21.28
N ALA A 339 -1.86 23.78 21.33
CA ALA A 339 -0.59 24.01 20.66
C ALA A 339 -0.76 24.12 19.12
N ALA A 340 -1.55 23.22 18.52
CA ALA A 340 -1.88 23.25 17.10
C ALA A 340 -2.68 24.51 16.72
N ALA A 341 -3.68 24.91 17.53
CA ALA A 341 -4.47 26.11 17.30
C ALA A 341 -3.60 27.38 17.33
N SER A 342 -2.73 27.50 18.34
CA SER A 342 -1.79 28.61 18.47
C SER A 342 -0.77 28.65 17.33
N SER A 343 -0.31 27.49 16.84
CA SER A 343 0.56 27.38 15.66
C SER A 343 -0.16 27.81 14.38
N PHE A 344 -1.38 27.32 14.13
CA PHE A 344 -2.17 27.73 12.96
C PHE A 344 -2.47 29.23 12.97
N ARG A 345 -2.73 29.81 14.14
CA ARG A 345 -2.91 31.26 14.30
C ARG A 345 -1.67 32.05 13.92
N LYS A 346 -0.48 31.64 14.40
CA LYS A 346 0.80 32.29 14.06
C LYS A 346 1.11 32.20 12.56
N ASN A 347 0.68 31.13 11.91
CA ASN A 347 0.91 30.88 10.48
C ASN A 347 -0.21 31.39 9.56
N GLY A 348 -1.12 32.25 10.04
CA GLY A 348 -2.17 32.87 9.24
C GLY A 348 -3.32 31.94 8.82
N LYS A 349 -3.38 30.70 9.34
CA LYS A 349 -4.45 29.72 9.07
C LYS A 349 -5.63 29.90 10.04
N TYR A 350 -6.27 31.06 9.99
CA TYR A 350 -7.28 31.49 10.99
C TYR A 350 -8.51 30.58 11.09
N LYS A 351 -8.98 30.00 9.99
CA LYS A 351 -10.14 29.08 9.98
C LYS A 351 -9.83 27.78 10.73
N SER A 352 -8.65 27.20 10.50
CA SER A 352 -8.19 26.00 11.20
C SER A 352 -7.97 26.26 12.70
N ALA A 353 -7.37 27.40 13.04
CA ALA A 353 -7.20 27.83 14.43
C ALA A 353 -8.57 28.00 15.13
N LYS A 354 -9.52 28.69 14.49
CA LYS A 354 -10.88 28.90 15.01
C LYS A 354 -11.59 27.58 15.32
N ASN A 355 -11.54 26.61 14.40
CA ASN A 355 -12.21 25.33 14.59
C ASN A 355 -11.64 24.58 15.81
N LEU A 356 -10.31 24.56 15.98
CA LEU A 356 -9.70 23.91 17.13
C LEU A 356 -10.05 24.59 18.46
N TYR A 357 -10.09 25.92 18.51
CA TYR A 357 -10.52 26.63 19.71
C TYR A 357 -12.00 26.37 20.05
N ILE A 358 -12.87 26.23 19.05
CA ILE A 358 -14.26 25.80 19.26
C ILE A 358 -14.29 24.39 19.84
N THR A 359 -13.53 23.46 19.25
CA THR A 359 -13.42 22.07 19.74
C THR A 359 -12.98 22.02 21.20
N VAL A 360 -11.96 22.80 21.60
CA VAL A 360 -11.51 22.90 23.00
C VAL A 360 -12.66 23.33 23.91
N LEU A 361 -13.40 24.39 23.55
CA LEU A 361 -14.49 24.89 24.39
C LEU A 361 -15.71 23.96 24.45
N THR A 362 -15.98 23.19 23.40
CA THR A 362 -17.18 22.32 23.36
C THR A 362 -16.91 20.92 23.91
N GLN A 363 -15.69 20.39 23.76
CA GLN A 363 -15.40 18.98 24.06
C GLN A 363 -14.46 18.77 25.25
N PHE A 364 -13.67 19.79 25.63
CA PHE A 364 -12.62 19.62 26.64
C PHE A 364 -12.82 20.53 27.85
N ASP A 365 -12.70 21.84 27.67
CA ASP A 365 -12.78 22.82 28.74
C ASP A 365 -13.47 24.08 28.24
N CYS A 366 -14.77 24.20 28.55
CA CYS A 366 -15.54 25.37 28.17
C CYS A 366 -15.09 26.64 28.91
N HIS A 367 -14.26 26.53 29.97
CA HIS A 367 -13.66 27.65 30.71
C HIS A 367 -12.25 28.02 30.24
N ASN A 368 -11.71 27.36 29.21
CA ASN A 368 -10.36 27.62 28.74
C ASN A 368 -10.15 29.08 28.32
N GLN A 369 -9.28 29.79 29.05
CA GLN A 369 -9.12 31.24 28.92
C GLN A 369 -8.54 31.67 27.57
N GLU A 370 -7.60 30.89 27.01
CA GLU A 370 -6.99 31.20 25.70
C GLU A 370 -8.03 31.10 24.57
N SER A 371 -8.80 30.02 24.58
CA SER A 371 -9.83 29.73 23.57
C SER A 371 -10.97 30.76 23.62
N ARG A 372 -11.43 31.12 24.83
CA ARG A 372 -12.43 32.18 25.04
C ARG A 372 -11.91 33.54 24.54
N ARG A 373 -10.67 33.91 24.87
CA ARG A 373 -10.09 35.19 24.45
C ARG A 373 -10.01 35.30 22.93
N TYR A 374 -9.48 34.27 22.27
CA TYR A 374 -9.37 34.26 20.81
C TYR A 374 -10.72 34.36 20.13
N LEU A 375 -11.71 33.53 20.51
CA LEU A 375 -13.05 33.59 19.92
C LEU A 375 -13.78 34.90 20.26
N GLY A 376 -13.53 35.50 21.43
CA GLY A 376 -14.08 36.80 21.78
C GLY A 376 -13.60 37.92 20.86
N GLU A 377 -12.38 37.82 20.34
CA GLU A 377 -11.78 38.78 19.41
C GLU A 377 -12.31 38.58 17.96
N ILE A 378 -12.58 37.34 17.53
CA ILE A 378 -12.86 37.04 16.11
C ILE A 378 -14.29 36.57 15.79
N ASP A 379 -15.02 36.02 16.76
CA ASP A 379 -16.38 35.48 16.60
C ASP A 379 -17.15 35.44 17.93
N LYS A 380 -17.53 36.62 18.41
CA LYS A 380 -18.25 36.80 19.68
C LYS A 380 -19.62 36.12 19.70
N LYS A 381 -20.26 35.94 18.54
CA LYS A 381 -21.58 35.29 18.43
C LYS A 381 -21.46 33.81 18.79
N THR A 382 -20.54 33.10 18.14
CA THR A 382 -20.30 31.68 18.44
C THR A 382 -19.82 31.47 19.88
N LEU A 383 -18.98 32.37 20.41
CA LEU A 383 -18.58 32.30 21.82
C LEU A 383 -19.79 32.37 22.77
N ASN A 384 -20.70 33.32 22.57
CA ASN A 384 -21.87 33.46 23.42
C ASN A 384 -22.80 32.24 23.35
N GLU A 385 -22.95 31.62 22.17
CA GLU A 385 -23.72 30.38 21.98
C GLU A 385 -23.09 29.21 22.76
N ILE A 386 -21.76 29.10 22.77
CA ILE A 386 -21.04 28.08 23.54
C ILE A 386 -21.20 28.34 25.05
N LEU A 387 -21.01 29.58 25.49
CA LEU A 387 -21.11 29.95 26.91
C LEU A 387 -22.52 29.76 27.49
N ALA A 388 -23.56 29.98 26.69
CA ALA A 388 -24.94 29.71 27.11
C ALA A 388 -25.22 28.23 27.45
N ASN A 389 -24.36 27.33 26.97
CA ASN A 389 -24.44 25.88 27.22
C ASN A 389 -23.27 25.37 28.09
N CYS A 390 -22.42 26.26 28.60
CA CYS A 390 -21.29 25.90 29.45
C CYS A 390 -21.79 25.72 30.89
N PRO A 391 -21.60 24.54 31.51
CA PRO A 391 -22.02 24.27 32.88
C PRO A 391 -21.29 25.15 33.90
N ASP A 392 -21.92 25.40 35.05
CA ASP A 392 -21.39 26.24 36.15
C ASP A 392 -20.18 25.65 36.88
#